data_AF-A0A846SWV9-F1
#
_entry.id   AF-A0A846SWV9-F1
#
_cell.length_a   1.000
_cell.length_b   1.000
_cell.length_c   1.000
_cell.angle_alpha   90.00
_cell.angle_beta   90.00
_cell.angle_gamma   90.00
#
_symmetry.space_group_name_H-M   'P 1'
#
loop_
_entity.id
_entity.type
_entity.pdbx_description
1 polymer ?
#
loop_
_entity_poly.entity_id
_entity_poly.type
_entity_poly.pdbx_seq_one_letter_code
_entity_poly.pdbx_strand_id
1 'polypeptide(L)'
;MQTADRLSSNGAMPRIEIPYTPRPQMEAYHNRTQRWACLVAHRRFGKTVAVVNDLIRDTLTIPRQNVRCAYIAPFYSQAKAIAWDYAKFYSAPIPGIKVNESELRIDYPNGGRFRLFGADNYDAMRGLYFDSAGLDEPPTFRPTHGPP
;
A
#
# COMPACT_ATOMS: atom_id res chain seq x y z
N MET A 1 -20.47 -33.44 -33.80
CA MET A 1 -19.08 -33.57 -34.25
C MET A 1 -18.51 -32.15 -34.30
N GLN A 2 -18.02 -31.60 -33.17
CA GLN A 2 -16.58 -31.38 -32.86
C GLN A 2 -15.82 -30.82 -34.07
N THR A 3 -15.20 -29.64 -34.03
CA THR A 3 -14.10 -29.19 -33.14
C THR A 3 -14.00 -27.66 -33.24
N ALA A 4 -14.13 -26.84 -32.19
CA ALA A 4 -13.07 -26.48 -31.24
C ALA A 4 -11.64 -26.60 -31.82
N ASP A 5 -11.08 -25.49 -32.30
CA ASP A 5 -9.64 -25.26 -32.38
C ASP A 5 -9.42 -23.74 -32.41
N ARG A 6 -8.93 -23.12 -31.33
CA ARG A 6 -7.54 -23.01 -30.87
C ARG A 6 -7.04 -21.58 -31.09
N LEU A 7 -7.33 -20.72 -30.12
CA LEU A 7 -6.40 -19.68 -29.73
C LEU A 7 -5.95 -20.00 -28.31
N SER A 8 -5.01 -20.93 -28.24
CA SER A 8 -4.07 -21.03 -27.14
C SER A 8 -3.21 -19.76 -27.21
N SER A 9 -3.60 -18.71 -26.49
CA SER A 9 -2.66 -17.66 -26.13
C SER A 9 -1.93 -18.14 -24.89
N ASN A 10 -0.65 -18.48 -25.08
CA ASN A 10 0.30 -18.70 -23.99
C ASN A 10 0.19 -17.52 -23.01
N GLY A 11 -0.46 -17.75 -21.87
CA GLY A 11 -0.71 -16.78 -20.82
C GLY A 11 0.55 -16.50 -19.99
N ALA A 12 1.61 -16.03 -20.63
CA ALA A 12 2.70 -15.38 -19.91
C ALA A 12 2.11 -14.10 -19.32
N MET A 13 1.80 -14.09 -18.02
CA MET A 13 1.44 -12.86 -17.34
C MET A 13 2.57 -11.84 -17.58
N PRO A 14 2.26 -10.65 -18.11
CA PRO A 14 3.29 -9.67 -18.41
C PRO A 14 4.05 -9.35 -17.12
N ARG A 15 5.37 -9.46 -17.17
CA ARG A 15 6.23 -9.04 -16.06
C ARG A 15 6.09 -7.53 -15.91
N ILE A 16 5.49 -7.09 -14.80
CA ILE A 16 5.39 -5.69 -14.46
C ILE A 16 6.59 -5.32 -13.59
N GLU A 17 7.37 -4.34 -14.03
CA GLU A 17 8.48 -3.80 -13.25
C GLU A 17 8.05 -2.48 -12.60
N ILE A 18 8.04 -2.47 -11.27
CA ILE A 18 7.86 -1.25 -10.48
C ILE A 18 9.23 -0.57 -10.38
N PRO A 19 9.36 0.75 -10.60
CA PRO A 19 10.63 1.48 -10.58
C PRO A 19 11.15 1.71 -9.14
N TYR A 20 11.18 0.64 -8.33
CA TYR A 20 11.59 0.64 -6.94
C TYR A 20 12.68 -0.41 -6.71
N THR A 21 13.82 0.04 -6.19
CA THR A 21 14.86 -0.84 -5.67
C THR A 21 15.04 -0.51 -4.19
N PRO A 22 14.78 -1.46 -3.27
CA PRO A 22 14.97 -1.20 -1.86
C PRO A 22 16.44 -0.89 -1.59
N ARG A 23 16.68 0.04 -0.66
CA ARG A 23 18.04 0.22 -0.14
C ARG A 23 18.43 -1.02 0.66
N PRO A 24 19.72 -1.38 0.77
CA PRO A 24 20.14 -2.56 1.53
C PRO A 24 19.59 -2.58 2.97
N GLN A 25 19.47 -1.41 3.60
CA GLN A 25 18.93 -1.29 4.96
C GLN A 25 17.42 -1.60 5.06
N MET A 26 16.69 -1.56 3.94
CA MET A 26 15.25 -1.85 3.86
C MET A 26 14.96 -3.29 3.45
N GLU A 27 15.95 -4.06 3.00
CA GLU A 27 15.75 -5.46 2.59
C GLU A 27 15.18 -6.30 3.72
N ALA A 28 15.73 -6.18 4.93
CA ALA A 28 15.22 -6.89 6.10
C ALA A 28 13.76 -6.51 6.42
N TYR A 29 13.39 -5.25 6.22
CA TYR A 29 12.01 -4.80 6.36
C TYR A 29 11.11 -5.45 5.30
N HIS A 30 11.54 -5.49 4.04
CA HIS A 30 10.74 -6.09 2.97
C HIS A 30 10.66 -7.62 3.02
N ASN A 31 11.68 -8.29 3.56
CA ASN A 31 11.74 -9.75 3.65
C ASN A 31 11.22 -10.28 4.99
N ARG A 32 10.68 -9.40 5.84
CA ARG A 32 10.13 -9.77 7.15
C ARG A 32 9.00 -10.79 6.99
N THR A 33 8.90 -11.70 7.96
CA THR A 33 7.77 -12.64 8.08
C THR A 33 6.85 -12.27 9.26
N GLN A 34 7.29 -11.31 10.08
CA GLN A 34 6.56 -10.83 11.25
C GLN A 34 5.34 -10.02 10.81
N ARG A 35 4.23 -10.19 11.55
CA ARG A 35 2.99 -9.42 11.35
C ARG A 35 3.20 -7.92 11.54
N TRP A 36 4.11 -7.53 12.44
CA TRP A 36 4.41 -6.14 12.76
C TRP A 36 5.90 -5.86 12.59
N ALA A 37 6.22 -4.67 12.08
CA ALA A 37 7.56 -4.13 12.05
C ALA A 37 7.53 -2.63 12.35
N CYS A 38 8.61 -2.15 12.98
CA CYS A 38 8.80 -0.74 13.27
C CYS A 38 10.08 -0.25 12.59
N LEU A 39 9.95 0.74 11.71
CA LEU A 39 11.08 1.38 11.02
C LEU A 39 11.47 2.66 11.78
N VAL A 40 12.43 2.53 12.71
CA VAL A 40 13.01 3.68 13.42
C VAL A 40 14.26 4.16 12.67
N ALA A 41 14.16 5.29 11.97
CA ALA A 41 15.29 5.93 11.29
C ALA A 41 15.14 7.45 11.21
N HIS A 42 16.23 8.15 10.92
CA HIS A 42 16.24 9.61 10.76
C HIS A 42 15.47 10.09 9.51
N ARG A 43 15.28 11.41 9.41
CA ARG A 43 14.67 12.07 8.25
C ARG A 43 15.46 11.74 6.97
N ARG A 44 14.78 11.62 5.83
CA ARG A 44 15.35 11.31 4.49
C ARG A 44 16.01 9.93 4.35
N PHE A 45 15.79 9.02 5.31
CA PHE A 45 16.26 7.64 5.21
C PHE A 45 15.49 6.78 4.17
N GLY A 46 14.39 7.31 3.62
CA GLY A 46 13.58 6.62 2.60
C GLY A 46 12.48 5.72 3.19
N LYS A 47 12.15 5.87 4.48
CA LYS A 47 11.12 5.08 5.17
C LYS A 47 9.76 5.15 4.45
N THR A 48 9.28 6.34 4.12
CA THR A 48 8.02 6.54 3.40
C THR A 48 7.96 5.75 2.10
N VAL A 49 9.01 5.87 1.27
CA VAL A 49 9.07 5.17 -0.02
C VAL A 49 9.08 3.65 0.18
N ALA A 50 9.81 3.16 1.18
CA ALA A 50 9.81 1.75 1.54
C ALA A 50 8.40 1.28 1.97
N VAL A 51 7.74 1.98 2.89
CA VAL A 51 6.40 1.64 3.37
C VAL A 51 5.36 1.67 2.24
N VAL A 52 5.40 2.67 1.35
CA VAL A 52 4.48 2.75 0.20
C VAL A 52 4.66 1.55 -0.72
N ASN A 53 5.90 1.22 -1.12
CA ASN A 53 6.14 0.09 -2.01
C ASN A 53 5.82 -1.26 -1.36
N ASP A 54 6.06 -1.38 -0.07
CA ASP A 54 5.69 -2.54 0.73
C ASP A 54 4.17 -2.78 0.73
N LEU A 55 3.39 -1.73 0.95
CA LEU A 55 1.93 -1.80 0.93
C LEU A 55 1.37 -2.05 -0.48
N ILE A 56 1.99 -1.49 -1.53
CA ILE A 56 1.61 -1.79 -2.93
C ILE A 56 1.84 -3.26 -3.22
N ARG A 57 3.01 -3.80 -2.83
CA ARG A 57 3.32 -5.23 -2.96
C ARG A 57 2.34 -6.08 -2.18
N ASP A 58 2.02 -5.74 -0.93
CA ASP A 58 1.02 -6.45 -0.13
C ASP A 58 -0.34 -6.46 -0.83
N THR A 59 -0.77 -5.31 -1.37
CA THR A 59 -2.04 -5.17 -2.11
C THR A 59 -2.13 -6.15 -3.30
N LEU A 60 -1.00 -6.46 -3.93
CA LEU A 60 -0.92 -7.30 -5.12
C LEU A 60 -0.67 -8.78 -4.80
N THR A 61 -0.02 -9.09 -3.68
CA THR A 61 0.55 -10.43 -3.41
C THR A 61 -0.13 -11.19 -2.29
N ILE A 62 -0.83 -10.52 -1.36
CA ILE A 62 -1.59 -11.22 -0.32
C ILE A 62 -2.66 -12.11 -0.98
N PRO A 63 -2.69 -13.42 -0.71
CA PRO A 63 -3.58 -14.37 -1.39
C PRO A 63 -5.01 -14.33 -0.80
N ARG A 64 -5.64 -13.16 -0.80
CA ARG A 64 -7.02 -12.92 -0.37
C ARG A 64 -7.78 -12.12 -1.42
N GLN A 65 -9.10 -12.22 -1.39
CA GLN A 65 -9.95 -11.37 -2.22
C GLN A 65 -10.10 -9.99 -1.57
N ASN A 66 -10.21 -8.94 -2.40
CA ASN A 66 -10.47 -7.57 -1.95
C ASN A 66 -9.47 -7.05 -0.88
N VAL A 67 -8.18 -7.35 -1.04
CA VAL A 67 -7.11 -6.93 -0.13
C VAL A 67 -7.17 -5.42 0.11
N ARG A 68 -7.13 -4.98 1.37
CA ARG A 68 -7.15 -3.56 1.73
C ARG A 68 -5.88 -3.16 2.46
N CYS A 69 -5.08 -2.31 1.83
CA CYS A 69 -3.87 -1.76 2.41
C CYS A 69 -4.02 -0.27 2.71
N ALA A 70 -3.54 0.16 3.88
CA ALA A 70 -3.66 1.53 4.35
C ALA A 70 -2.30 2.16 4.64
N TYR A 71 -2.07 3.37 4.14
CA TYR A 71 -1.03 4.26 4.64
C TYR A 71 -1.66 5.29 5.56
N ILE A 72 -1.20 5.40 6.80
CA ILE A 72 -1.81 6.24 7.81
C ILE A 72 -0.77 7.24 8.31
N ALA A 73 -1.06 8.53 8.18
CA ALA A 73 -0.29 9.61 8.77
C ALA A 73 -1.09 10.29 9.90
N PRO A 74 -0.48 11.19 10.70
CA PRO A 74 -1.22 11.94 11.71
C PRO A 74 -2.39 12.76 11.13
N PHE A 75 -2.18 13.45 10.01
CA PHE A 75 -3.21 14.24 9.31
C PHE A 75 -3.42 13.76 7.87
N TYR A 76 -4.67 13.79 7.37
CA TYR A 76 -4.99 13.39 5.98
C TYR A 76 -4.24 14.24 4.94
N SER A 77 -4.10 15.54 5.21
CA SER A 77 -3.35 16.48 4.37
C SER A 77 -1.86 16.14 4.31
N GLN A 78 -1.27 15.69 5.42
CA GLN A 78 0.11 15.21 5.46
C GLN A 78 0.27 13.91 4.68
N ALA A 79 -0.65 12.95 4.86
CA ALA A 79 -0.63 11.70 4.10
C ALA A 79 -0.58 12.01 2.60
N LYS A 80 -1.46 12.92 2.14
CA LYS A 80 -1.49 13.38 0.76
C LYS A 80 -0.15 13.97 0.32
N ALA A 81 0.38 14.92 1.09
CA ALA A 81 1.61 15.64 0.74
C ALA A 81 2.86 14.75 0.73
N ILE A 82 2.88 13.68 1.55
CA ILE A 82 4.08 12.86 1.78
C ILE A 82 4.08 11.62 0.88
N ALA A 83 2.95 10.94 0.73
CA ALA A 83 2.91 9.59 0.16
C ALA A 83 2.12 9.48 -1.15
N TRP A 84 1.23 10.42 -1.47
CA TRP A 84 0.29 10.22 -2.58
C TRP A 84 0.96 10.20 -3.96
N ASP A 85 1.89 11.11 -4.21
CA ASP A 85 2.61 11.14 -5.48
C ASP A 85 3.51 9.91 -5.65
N TYR A 86 4.14 9.42 -4.57
CA TYR A 86 4.86 8.15 -4.60
C TYR A 86 3.94 6.98 -4.90
N ALA A 87 2.77 6.91 -4.25
CA ALA A 87 1.81 5.84 -4.49
C ALA A 87 1.39 5.80 -5.96
N LYS A 88 1.06 6.95 -6.56
CA LYS A 88 0.75 7.04 -7.99
C LYS A 88 1.93 6.67 -8.87
N PHE A 89 3.11 7.20 -8.59
CA PHE A 89 4.34 6.93 -9.36
C PHE A 89 4.67 5.43 -9.40
N TYR A 90 4.70 4.75 -8.25
CA TYR A 90 5.03 3.33 -8.17
C TYR A 90 3.89 2.42 -8.66
N SER A 91 2.65 2.90 -8.65
CA SER A 91 1.52 2.14 -9.20
C SER A 91 1.36 2.29 -10.71
N ALA A 92 1.88 3.38 -11.31
CA ALA A 92 1.69 3.70 -12.72
C ALA A 92 2.06 2.59 -13.73
N PRO A 93 3.11 1.76 -13.50
CA PRO A 93 3.43 0.65 -14.39
C PRO A 93 2.42 -0.50 -14.37
N ILE A 94 1.53 -0.55 -13.37
CA ILE A 94 0.56 -1.63 -13.22
C ILE A 94 -0.64 -1.36 -14.12
N PRO A 95 -0.94 -2.25 -15.09
CA PRO A 95 -2.05 -2.05 -16.02
C PRO A 95 -3.40 -2.17 -15.30
N GLY A 96 -4.36 -1.34 -15.69
CA GLY A 96 -5.74 -1.42 -15.20
C GLY A 96 -5.98 -0.81 -13.82
N ILE A 97 -5.03 -0.08 -13.25
CA ILE A 97 -5.26 0.67 -12.01
C ILE A 97 -6.33 1.76 -12.21
N LYS A 98 -7.10 2.04 -11.16
CA LYS A 98 -8.02 3.18 -11.09
C LYS A 98 -7.65 4.06 -9.91
N VAL A 99 -7.36 5.33 -10.19
CA VAL A 99 -6.98 6.32 -9.18
C VAL A 99 -8.19 7.16 -8.81
N ASN A 100 -8.49 7.25 -7.51
CA ASN A 100 -9.48 8.16 -6.95
C ASN A 100 -8.77 9.22 -6.11
N GLU A 101 -8.64 10.42 -6.70
CA GLU A 101 -7.95 11.57 -6.10
C GLU A 101 -8.67 12.15 -4.87
N SER A 102 -10.00 12.02 -4.81
CA SER A 102 -10.80 12.53 -3.69
C SER A 102 -10.63 11.64 -2.44
N GLU A 103 -10.66 10.33 -2.63
CA GLU A 103 -10.51 9.35 -1.54
C GLU A 103 -9.07 8.96 -1.24
N LEU A 104 -8.10 9.47 -2.01
CA LEU A 104 -6.69 9.05 -2.01
C LEU A 104 -6.55 7.52 -2.07
N ARG A 105 -7.24 6.92 -3.03
CA ARG A 105 -7.36 5.47 -3.19
C ARG A 105 -6.92 5.03 -4.59
N ILE A 106 -6.20 3.91 -4.66
CA ILE A 106 -5.84 3.22 -5.89
C ILE A 106 -6.48 1.82 -5.86
N ASP A 107 -7.32 1.53 -6.83
CA ASP A 107 -7.90 0.19 -7.06
C ASP A 107 -7.04 -0.56 -8.09
N TYR A 108 -6.71 -1.82 -7.80
CA TYR A 108 -5.86 -2.67 -8.63
C TYR A 108 -6.69 -3.73 -9.38
N PRO A 109 -6.17 -4.28 -10.51
CA PRO A 109 -6.89 -5.27 -11.32
C PRO A 109 -7.22 -6.58 -10.58
N ASN A 110 -6.50 -6.90 -9.50
CA ASN A 110 -6.79 -8.06 -8.64
C ASN A 110 -7.94 -7.79 -7.63
N GLY A 111 -8.57 -6.62 -7.66
CA GLY A 111 -9.58 -6.17 -6.70
C GLY A 111 -9.02 -5.60 -5.40
N GLY A 112 -7.69 -5.60 -5.23
CA GLY A 112 -7.01 -4.99 -4.10
C GLY A 112 -7.11 -3.47 -4.11
N ARG A 113 -6.99 -2.85 -2.94
CA ARG A 113 -7.09 -1.41 -2.73
C ARG A 113 -5.97 -0.91 -1.83
N PHE A 114 -5.28 0.12 -2.29
CA PHE A 114 -4.36 0.92 -1.48
C PHE A 114 -5.00 2.27 -1.20
N ARG A 115 -5.01 2.73 0.05
CA ARG A 115 -5.62 4.01 0.43
C ARG A 115 -4.83 4.76 1.50
N LEU A 116 -4.85 6.09 1.43
CA LEU A 116 -4.25 6.95 2.45
C LEU A 116 -5.31 7.42 3.45
N PHE A 117 -4.90 7.52 4.71
CA PHE A 117 -5.72 7.99 5.81
C PHE A 117 -4.94 8.96 6.70
N GLY A 118 -5.70 9.80 7.40
CA GLY A 118 -5.23 10.60 8.52
C GLY A 118 -5.84 10.07 9.81
N ALA A 119 -5.05 9.89 10.86
CA ALA A 119 -5.55 9.47 12.17
C ALA A 119 -6.38 10.56 12.88
N ASP A 120 -6.28 11.81 12.43
CA ASP A 120 -7.14 12.93 12.81
C ASP A 120 -8.61 12.71 12.45
N ASN A 121 -8.90 11.86 11.47
CA ASN A 121 -10.25 11.46 11.09
C ASN A 121 -10.51 9.98 11.41
N TYR A 122 -10.54 9.67 12.71
CA TYR A 122 -10.74 8.32 13.23
C TYR A 122 -12.07 7.68 12.75
N ASP A 123 -13.12 8.48 12.59
CA ASP A 123 -14.43 7.99 12.14
C ASP A 123 -14.38 7.41 10.71
N ALA A 124 -13.57 8.00 9.83
CA ALA A 124 -13.38 7.49 8.47
C ALA A 124 -12.63 6.14 8.44
N MET A 125 -11.90 5.80 9.50
CA MET A 125 -11.19 4.53 9.65
C MET A 125 -12.01 3.50 10.44
N ARG A 126 -12.95 3.94 11.28
CA ARG A 126 -13.74 3.06 12.14
C ARG A 126 -14.62 2.14 11.30
N GLY A 127 -14.54 0.83 11.57
CA GLY A 127 -15.29 -0.20 10.84
C GLY A 127 -14.64 -0.64 9.53
N LEU A 128 -13.49 -0.06 9.15
CA LEU A 128 -12.69 -0.57 8.05
C LEU A 128 -11.80 -1.73 8.50
N TYR A 129 -11.73 -2.76 7.66
CA TYR A 129 -10.76 -3.84 7.78
C TYR A 129 -9.55 -3.54 6.89
N PHE A 130 -8.35 -3.79 7.40
CA PHE A 130 -7.09 -3.69 6.66
C PHE A 130 -6.33 -5.02 6.75
N ASP A 131 -5.88 -5.51 5.59
CA ASP A 131 -4.99 -6.66 5.48
C ASP A 131 -3.55 -6.30 5.82
N SER A 132 -3.14 -5.06 5.51
CA SER A 132 -1.83 -4.50 5.84
C SER A 132 -1.97 -2.99 6.07
N ALA A 133 -1.20 -2.44 7.00
CA ALA A 133 -1.21 -1.02 7.28
C ALA A 133 0.18 -0.51 7.65
N GLY A 134 0.58 0.62 7.06
CA GLY A 134 1.79 1.35 7.38
C GLY A 134 1.44 2.62 8.14
N LEU A 135 2.05 2.79 9.32
CA LEU A 135 1.85 3.93 10.19
C LEU A 135 3.09 4.84 10.10
N ASP A 136 2.93 6.06 9.62
CA ASP A 136 4.02 7.06 9.55
C ASP A 136 3.94 8.02 10.73
N GLU A 137 5.11 8.43 11.24
CA GLU A 137 5.28 9.33 12.38
C GLU A 137 4.48 8.99 13.67
N PRO A 138 4.67 7.78 14.27
CA PRO A 138 3.92 7.37 15.45
C PRO A 138 3.97 8.25 16.71
N PRO A 139 5.05 8.97 17.03
CA PRO A 139 5.10 9.80 18.25
C PRO A 139 4.12 10.99 18.25
N THR A 140 3.53 11.34 17.12
CA THR A 140 2.58 12.47 16.99
C THR A 140 1.12 12.02 17.10
N PHE A 141 0.83 10.72 17.17
CA PHE A 141 -0.53 10.26 17.48
C PHE A 141 -0.88 10.65 18.91
N ARG A 142 -1.97 11.41 19.08
CA ARG A 142 -2.53 11.69 20.41
C ARG A 142 -2.98 10.36 21.03
N PRO A 143 -2.47 9.95 22.20
CA PRO A 143 -2.96 8.74 22.87
C PRO A 143 -4.31 9.07 23.52
N THR A 144 -5.40 8.95 22.77
CA THR A 144 -6.74 9.07 23.35
C THR A 144 -7.42 7.71 23.30
N HIS A 145 -7.36 7.02 24.46
CA HIS A 145 -8.40 6.18 25.09
C HIS A 145 -7.73 5.15 26.04
N GLY A 146 -7.19 5.63 27.16
CA GLY A 146 -7.09 4.85 28.40
C GLY A 146 -8.05 5.48 29.43
N PRO A 147 -8.73 4.70 30.28
CA PRO A 147 -9.51 5.29 31.37
C PRO A 147 -8.56 6.03 32.35
N PRO A 148 -9.09 6.98 33.15
CA PRO A 148 -8.30 7.78 34.09
C PRO A 148 -7.58 6.93 35.14
#